data_AF-A0A6Y2KRZ3-F1
#
_entry.id   AF-A0A6Y2KRZ3-F1
#
_cell.length_a   1.000
_cell.length_b   1.000
_cell.length_c   1.000
_cell.angle_alpha   90.00
_cell.angle_beta   90.00
_cell.angle_gamma   90.00
#
_symmetry.space_group_name_H-M   'P 1'
#
loop_
_entity.id
_entity.type
_entity.pdbx_description
1 polymer ?
#
loop_
_entity_poly.entity_id
_entity_poly.type
_entity_poly.pdbx_seq_one_letter_code
_entity_poly.pdbx_strand_id
1 'polypeptide(L)'
;MDRKQQQSRSTSPRLGLSHYLIGNDGGKVANPRHLVNAYRRLRSDSKALSRKKLGSANRRKARVRLAAQHELVANARADFQHKLSRRIIDENQAVIVETLKSANMMKNRRLARHIGDSA
;
A
#
# COMPACT_ATOMS: atom_id res chain seq x y z
N MET A 1 -33.93 32.31 4.74
CA MET A 1 -33.98 30.83 4.88
C MET A 1 -33.34 30.24 3.62
N ASP A 2 -32.02 30.32 3.49
CA ASP A 2 -31.33 29.93 2.24
C ASP A 2 -30.83 28.50 2.35
N ARG A 3 -31.57 27.57 1.72
CA ARG A 3 -31.14 26.19 1.52
C ARG A 3 -29.94 26.19 0.57
N LYS A 4 -28.72 26.24 1.12
CA LYS A 4 -27.51 25.85 0.38
C LYS A 4 -27.70 24.40 -0.08
N GLN A 5 -27.86 24.23 -1.39
CA GLN A 5 -27.90 22.91 -2.02
C GLN A 5 -26.62 22.17 -1.65
N GLN A 6 -26.72 21.16 -0.79
CA GLN A 6 -25.64 20.22 -0.52
C GLN A 6 -25.42 19.41 -1.80
N GLN A 7 -24.45 19.85 -2.61
CA GLN A 7 -23.95 19.06 -3.74
C GLN A 7 -23.39 17.75 -3.16
N SER A 8 -24.06 16.66 -3.48
CA SER A 8 -23.65 15.30 -3.13
C SER A 8 -22.27 15.02 -3.73
N ARG A 9 -21.24 14.93 -2.89
CA ARG A 9 -19.86 14.64 -3.30
C ARG A 9 -19.73 13.17 -3.69
N SER A 10 -19.56 12.92 -4.99
CA SER A 10 -19.26 11.60 -5.54
C SER A 10 -17.80 11.56 -6.03
N THR A 11 -16.96 10.80 -5.33
CA THR A 11 -15.56 10.62 -5.71
C THR A 11 -15.36 9.27 -6.37
N SER A 12 -14.82 9.28 -7.58
CA SER A 12 -14.38 8.07 -8.30
C SER A 12 -12.87 7.89 -8.10
N PRO A 13 -12.41 6.99 -7.21
CA PRO A 13 -10.99 6.82 -6.94
C PRO A 13 -10.27 6.16 -8.11
N ARG A 14 -9.29 6.86 -8.70
CA ARG A 14 -8.31 6.23 -9.60
C ARG A 14 -7.07 5.83 -8.82
N LEU A 15 -6.74 4.53 -8.81
CA LEU A 15 -5.53 4.00 -8.19
C LEU A 15 -4.35 4.12 -9.17
N GLY A 16 -3.31 4.87 -8.80
CA GLY A 16 -2.15 5.14 -9.64
C GLY A 16 -0.82 4.64 -9.05
N LEU A 17 0.19 4.53 -9.93
CA LEU A 17 1.57 4.21 -9.54
C LEU A 17 2.28 5.39 -8.87
N SER A 18 1.87 6.62 -9.20
CA SER A 18 2.43 7.87 -8.68
C SER A 18 1.60 8.47 -7.54
N HIS A 19 0.28 8.33 -7.60
CA HIS A 19 -0.66 8.80 -6.60
C HIS A 19 -1.58 7.64 -6.23
N TYR A 20 -1.72 7.38 -4.93
CA TYR A 20 -2.54 6.28 -4.43
C TYR A 20 -4.01 6.52 -4.73
N LEU A 21 -4.48 7.77 -4.66
CA LEU A 21 -5.85 8.16 -4.95
C LEU A 21 -5.87 9.50 -5.66
N ILE A 22 -6.70 9.62 -6.70
CA ILE A 22 -7.04 10.88 -7.33
C ILE A 22 -8.56 11.01 -7.27
N GLY A 23 -9.05 12.07 -6.61
CA GLY A 23 -10.46 12.39 -6.53
C GLY A 23 -10.95 13.23 -7.71
N ASN A 24 -12.28 13.24 -7.93
CA ASN A 24 -12.92 14.05 -8.98
C ASN A 24 -12.77 15.57 -8.73
N ASP A 25 -12.49 15.96 -7.48
CA ASP A 25 -12.20 17.33 -7.05
C ASP A 25 -10.76 17.77 -7.33
N GLY A 26 -9.93 16.87 -7.88
CA GLY A 26 -8.50 17.11 -8.11
C GLY A 26 -7.62 16.85 -6.88
N GLY A 27 -8.19 16.41 -5.75
CA GLY A 27 -7.45 15.98 -4.57
C GLY A 27 -6.60 14.75 -4.88
N LYS A 28 -5.31 14.79 -4.53
CA LYS A 28 -4.38 13.67 -4.74
C LYS A 28 -3.78 13.19 -3.43
N VAL A 29 -3.89 11.90 -3.17
CA VAL A 29 -3.20 11.24 -2.07
C VAL A 29 -1.94 10.58 -2.62
N ALA A 30 -0.78 10.99 -2.12
CA ALA A 30 0.49 10.40 -2.51
C ALA A 30 0.57 8.94 -2.06
N ASN A 31 1.23 8.09 -2.86
CA ASN A 31 1.60 6.76 -2.39
C ASN A 31 2.79 6.89 -1.42
N PRO A 32 2.67 6.45 -0.15
CA PRO A 32 3.73 6.54 0.86
C PRO A 32 4.96 5.65 0.58
N ARG A 33 4.84 4.71 -0.36
CA ARG A 33 5.93 3.88 -0.86
C ARG A 33 6.60 2.99 0.19
N HIS A 34 5.81 2.47 1.12
CA HIS A 34 6.29 1.65 2.24
C HIS A 34 7.19 0.48 1.80
N LEU A 35 6.81 -0.22 0.73
CA LEU A 35 7.55 -1.38 0.25
C LEU A 35 8.84 -0.98 -0.46
N VAL A 36 8.86 0.15 -1.17
CA VAL A 36 10.08 0.70 -1.80
C VAL A 36 11.08 1.14 -0.73
N ASN A 37 10.61 1.84 0.30
CA ASN A 37 11.44 2.36 1.39
C ASN A 37 12.07 1.22 2.21
N ALA A 38 11.30 0.17 2.51
CA ALA A 38 11.79 -1.00 3.24
C ALA A 38 12.64 -1.96 2.39
N TYR A 39 12.63 -1.83 1.06
CA TYR A 39 13.22 -2.81 0.15
C TYR A 39 14.71 -3.08 0.41
N ARG A 40 15.50 -2.02 0.68
CA ARG A 40 16.93 -2.19 0.96
C ARG A 40 17.16 -3.09 2.18
N ARG A 41 16.36 -2.91 3.22
CA ARG A 41 16.45 -3.68 4.47
C ARG A 41 15.97 -5.12 4.26
N LEU A 42 14.81 -5.31 3.64
CA LEU A 42 14.27 -6.63 3.30
C LEU A 42 15.24 -7.45 2.44
N ARG A 43 15.89 -6.82 1.45
CA ARG A 43 16.90 -7.47 0.61
C ARG A 43 18.13 -7.88 1.41
N SER A 44 18.60 -7.01 2.30
CA SER A 44 19.74 -7.31 3.18
C SER A 44 19.43 -8.49 4.11
N ASP A 45 18.27 -8.47 4.76
CA ASP A 45 17.85 -9.51 5.71
C ASP A 45 17.56 -10.85 5.02
N SER A 46 16.96 -10.81 3.82
CA SER A 46 16.81 -12.01 2.96
C SER A 46 18.16 -12.60 2.56
N LYS A 47 19.12 -11.77 2.13
CA LYS A 47 20.48 -12.23 1.78
C LYS A 47 21.21 -12.79 3.00
N ALA A 48 21.07 -12.15 4.15
CA ALA A 48 21.64 -12.62 5.40
C ALA A 48 21.08 -14.00 5.78
N LEU A 49 19.75 -14.19 5.71
CA LEU A 49 19.08 -15.46 5.97
C LEU A 49 19.56 -16.57 5.03
N SER A 50 19.63 -16.29 3.72
CA SER A 50 20.06 -17.25 2.70
C SER A 50 21.49 -17.75 2.90
N ARG A 51 22.36 -16.94 3.51
CA ARG A 51 23.76 -17.29 3.77
C ARG A 51 23.96 -18.10 5.06
N LYS A 52 22.93 -18.24 5.92
CA LYS A 52 23.07 -18.98 7.18
C LYS A 52 22.82 -20.47 6.98
N LYS A 53 23.63 -21.29 7.65
CA LYS A 53 23.48 -22.75 7.67
C LYS A 53 22.09 -23.16 8.12
N LEU A 54 21.47 -24.08 7.38
CA LEU A 54 20.18 -24.69 7.71
C LEU A 54 20.23 -25.28 9.14
N GLY A 55 19.15 -25.13 9.91
CA GLY A 55 19.07 -25.60 11.30
C GLY A 55 19.87 -24.80 12.35
N SER A 56 20.77 -23.90 11.96
CA SER A 56 21.55 -23.14 12.94
C SER A 56 20.72 -22.14 13.75
N ALA A 57 21.09 -21.92 15.02
CA ALA A 57 20.48 -20.90 15.88
C ALA A 57 20.55 -19.49 15.25
N ASN A 58 21.62 -19.19 14.53
CA ASN A 58 21.81 -17.93 13.82
C ASN A 58 20.84 -17.77 12.63
N ARG A 59 20.50 -18.87 11.93
CA ARG A 59 19.46 -18.85 10.89
C ARG A 59 18.08 -18.57 11.49
N ARG A 60 17.76 -19.16 12.65
CA ARG A 60 16.50 -18.88 13.36
C ARG A 60 16.39 -17.39 13.73
N LYS A 61 17.45 -16.80 14.29
CA LYS A 61 17.51 -15.35 14.57
C LYS A 61 17.32 -14.49 13.31
N ALA A 62 17.99 -14.83 12.22
CA ALA A 62 17.85 -14.11 10.94
C ALA A 62 16.42 -14.20 10.37
N ARG A 63 15.76 -15.36 10.51
CA ARG A 63 14.37 -15.57 10.08
C ARG A 63 13.40 -14.67 10.84
N VAL A 64 13.56 -14.57 12.16
CA VAL A 64 12.71 -13.69 13.00
C VAL A 64 12.89 -12.23 12.62
N ARG A 65 14.13 -11.78 12.37
CA ARG A 65 14.38 -10.41 11.89
C ARG A 65 13.70 -10.12 10.57
N LEU A 66 13.82 -11.03 9.59
CA LEU A 66 13.15 -10.87 8.30
C LEU A 66 11.62 -10.84 8.46
N ALA A 67 11.05 -11.71 9.28
CA ALA A 67 9.61 -11.73 9.57
C ALA A 67 9.13 -10.41 10.19
N ALA A 68 9.85 -9.89 11.19
CA ALA A 68 9.53 -8.61 11.81
C ALA A 68 9.57 -7.44 10.80
N GLN A 69 10.51 -7.44 9.85
CA GLN A 69 10.53 -6.42 8.80
C GLN A 69 9.34 -6.55 7.85
N HIS A 70 8.92 -7.77 7.50
CA HIS A 70 7.71 -7.96 6.69
C HIS A 70 6.45 -7.50 7.42
N GLU A 71 6.36 -7.79 8.73
CA GLU A 71 5.26 -7.37 9.58
C GLU A 71 5.16 -5.84 9.67
N LEU A 72 6.28 -5.14 9.87
CA LEU A 72 6.31 -3.68 9.90
C LEU A 72 5.78 -3.06 8.60
N VAL A 73 6.18 -3.60 7.44
CA VAL A 73 5.71 -3.11 6.13
C VAL A 73 4.21 -3.40 5.94
N ALA A 74 3.75 -4.58 6.35
CA ALA A 74 2.34 -4.95 6.26
C ALA A 74 1.47 -4.04 7.15
N ASN A 75 1.89 -3.80 8.39
CA ASN A 75 1.18 -2.95 9.34
C ASN A 75 1.14 -1.50 8.88
N ALA A 76 2.24 -0.96 8.35
CA ALA A 76 2.27 0.40 7.80
C ALA A 76 1.31 0.56 6.60
N ARG A 77 1.27 -0.43 5.70
CA ARG A 77 0.34 -0.44 4.56
C ARG A 77 -1.12 -0.50 5.03
N ALA A 78 -1.43 -1.40 5.96
CA ALA A 78 -2.78 -1.55 6.51
C ALA A 78 -3.25 -0.28 7.23
N ASP A 79 -2.39 0.36 8.03
CA ASP A 79 -2.68 1.62 8.72
C ASP A 79 -2.98 2.75 7.73
N PHE A 80 -2.14 2.89 6.69
CA PHE A 80 -2.38 3.87 5.64
C PHE A 80 -3.70 3.64 4.92
N GLN A 81 -3.99 2.39 4.52
CA GLN A 81 -5.24 2.02 3.85
C GLN A 81 -6.47 2.29 4.73
N HIS A 82 -6.39 1.95 6.01
CA HIS A 82 -7.49 2.13 6.95
C HIS A 82 -7.78 3.61 7.23
N LYS A 83 -6.73 4.42 7.42
CA LYS A 83 -6.86 5.88 7.59
C LYS A 83 -7.44 6.54 6.35
N LEU A 84 -6.98 6.11 5.17
CA LEU A 84 -7.47 6.65 3.91
C LEU A 84 -8.92 6.26 3.64
N SER A 85 -9.30 5.00 3.85
CA SER A 85 -10.68 4.57 3.64
C SER A 85 -11.65 5.27 4.59
N ARG A 86 -11.27 5.42 5.87
CA ARG A 86 -12.06 6.20 6.84
C ARG A 86 -12.25 7.64 6.36
N ARG A 87 -11.16 8.31 5.97
CA ARG A 87 -11.22 9.68 5.45
C ARG A 87 -12.16 9.80 4.24
N ILE A 88 -12.09 8.86 3.29
CA ILE A 88 -12.96 8.89 2.10
C ILE A 88 -14.42 8.74 2.49
N ILE A 89 -14.75 7.82 3.40
CA ILE A 89 -16.12 7.59 3.87
C ILE A 89 -16.64 8.81 4.64
N ASP A 90 -15.82 9.43 5.49
CA ASP A 90 -16.22 10.58 6.28
C ASP A 90 -16.46 11.83 5.40
N GLU A 91 -15.68 12.00 4.32
CA GLU A 91 -15.72 13.18 3.44
C GLU A 91 -16.71 13.05 2.27
N ASN A 92 -17.22 11.85 1.96
CA ASN A 92 -18.03 11.58 0.76
C ASN A 92 -19.30 10.79 1.10
N GLN A 93 -20.44 11.22 0.52
CA GLN A 93 -21.72 10.51 0.69
C GLN A 93 -21.84 9.25 -0.19
N ALA A 94 -21.05 9.15 -1.26
CA ALA A 94 -21.00 7.98 -2.12
C ALA A 94 -19.60 7.79 -2.73
N VAL A 95 -19.15 6.54 -2.82
CA VAL A 95 -17.85 6.15 -3.38
C VAL A 95 -18.07 5.12 -4.49
N ILE A 96 -17.51 5.36 -5.68
CA ILE A 96 -17.59 4.44 -6.82
C ILE A 96 -16.23 3.77 -6.99
N VAL A 97 -16.13 2.45 -6.75
CA VAL A 97 -14.85 1.72 -6.80
C VAL A 97 -14.73 0.94 -8.11
N GLU A 98 -13.62 1.13 -8.83
CA GLU A 98 -13.28 0.33 -10.01
C GLU A 98 -12.61 -0.99 -9.60
N THR A 99 -13.05 -2.11 -10.20
CA THR A 99 -12.43 -3.42 -9.98
C THR A 99 -11.24 -3.60 -10.91
N LEU A 100 -10.01 -3.55 -10.36
CA LEU A 100 -8.78 -3.80 -11.12
C LEU A 100 -8.32 -5.26 -11.00
N LYS A 101 -7.94 -5.89 -12.13
CA LYS A 101 -7.32 -7.22 -12.16
C LYS A 101 -5.85 -7.16 -11.74
N SER A 102 -5.60 -6.80 -10.48
CA SER A 102 -4.26 -6.56 -9.90
C SER A 102 -3.30 -7.73 -10.07
N ALA A 103 -3.77 -8.97 -9.96
CA ALA A 103 -2.97 -10.18 -10.15
C ALA A 103 -2.31 -10.26 -11.54
N ASN A 104 -3.01 -9.82 -12.60
CA ASN A 104 -2.43 -9.76 -13.95
C ASN A 104 -1.42 -8.61 -14.09
N MET A 105 -1.67 -7.48 -13.42
CA MET A 105 -0.75 -6.35 -13.42
C MET A 105 0.56 -6.68 -12.68
N MET A 106 0.51 -7.52 -11.65
CA MET A 106 1.68 -8.00 -10.92
C MET A 106 2.62 -8.90 -11.75
N LYS A 107 2.18 -9.43 -12.91
CA LYS A 107 3.04 -10.22 -13.80
C LYS A 107 4.16 -9.39 -14.43
N ASN A 108 3.97 -8.07 -14.56
CA ASN A 108 5.01 -7.19 -15.07
C ASN A 108 6.06 -6.91 -13.98
N ARG A 109 7.21 -7.59 -14.03
CA ARG A 109 8.32 -7.44 -13.05
C ARG A 109 8.78 -5.99 -12.83
N ARG A 110 8.67 -5.10 -13.83
CA ARG A 110 9.08 -3.69 -13.70
C ARG A 110 8.08 -2.87 -12.88
N LEU A 111 6.79 -3.21 -12.96
CA LEU A 111 5.70 -2.49 -12.29
C LEU A 111 5.20 -3.19 -11.03
N ALA A 112 5.43 -4.49 -10.88
CA ALA A 112 4.91 -5.32 -9.79
C ALA A 112 5.22 -4.75 -8.40
N ARG A 113 6.40 -4.14 -8.24
CA ARG A 113 6.81 -3.52 -6.97
C ARG A 113 5.96 -2.30 -6.64
N HIS A 114 5.69 -1.46 -7.62
CA HIS A 114 4.89 -0.25 -7.44
C HIS A 114 3.40 -0.59 -7.33
N ILE A 115 2.94 -1.60 -8.08
CA ILE A 115 1.57 -2.11 -7.99
C ILE A 115 1.32 -2.73 -6.61
N GLY A 116 2.20 -3.60 -6.13
CA GLY A 116 2.07 -4.24 -4.82
C GLY A 116 2.22 -3.29 -3.63
N ASP A 117 2.59 -2.05 -3.88
CA ASP A 117 2.75 -0.99 -2.91
C ASP A 117 1.56 -0.01 -2.93
N SER A 118 0.92 0.15 -4.10
CA SER A 118 -0.38 0.83 -4.27
C SER A 118 -1.60 -0.08 -4.05
N ALA A 119 -1.41 -1.39 -3.88
CA ALA A 119 -2.47 -2.38 -3.65
C ALA A 119 -2.72 -2.64 -2.17
#